data_AF-A0A7V6LBF6-F1
#
_entry.id   AF-A0A7V6LBF6-F1
#
_cell.length_a   1.000
_cell.length_b   1.000
_cell.length_c   1.000
_cell.angle_alpha   90.00
_cell.angle_beta   90.00
_cell.angle_gamma   90.00
#
_symmetry.space_group_name_H-M   'P 1'
#
loop_
_entity.id
_entity.type
_entity.pdbx_description
1 polymer ?
#
loop_
_entity_poly.entity_id
_entity_poly.type
_entity_poly.pdbx_seq_one_letter_code
_entity_poly.pdbx_strand_id
1 'polypeptide(L)'
;MNNNIAMILLIFGLIVIIPTTIVAIVISTVRRNRNKKKKLYSGITKGRIDRIQHKGLDCPDIVYVSYNVNGVEYSIKETLKLKSEAIKLGGIPIGQRKTYKLGKISEGDYVTVQYDEANPQNAIITDNDGIINA
;
A
#
# COMPACT_ATOMS: atom_id res chain seq x y z
N MET A 1 -49.58 0.96 13.48
CA MET A 1 -48.67 0.46 12.42
C MET A 1 -48.82 -1.06 12.42
N ASN A 2 -49.32 -1.66 11.33
CA ASN A 2 -49.65 -3.08 11.31
C ASN A 2 -48.40 -3.92 11.58
N ASN A 3 -48.47 -4.91 12.49
CA ASN A 3 -47.35 -5.78 12.85
C ASN A 3 -46.67 -6.41 11.62
N ASN A 4 -47.42 -6.65 10.54
CA ASN A 4 -46.92 -7.16 9.27
C ASN A 4 -45.98 -6.18 8.56
N ILE A 5 -46.29 -4.87 8.56
CA ILE A 5 -45.44 -3.84 7.95
C ILE A 5 -44.14 -3.70 8.75
N ALA A 6 -44.23 -3.72 10.08
CA ALA A 6 -43.05 -3.70 10.95
C ALA A 6 -42.15 -4.93 10.73
N MET A 7 -42.73 -6.11 10.57
CA MET A 7 -42.00 -7.36 10.29
C MET A 7 -41.30 -7.33 8.94
N ILE A 8 -41.96 -6.82 7.90
CA ILE A 8 -41.38 -6.67 6.55
C ILE A 8 -40.18 -5.71 6.57
N LEU A 9 -40.31 -4.56 7.23
CA LEU A 9 -39.21 -3.58 7.36
C LEU A 9 -38.01 -4.17 8.12
N LEU A 10 -38.25 -5.00 9.14
CA LEU A 10 -37.20 -5.70 9.88
C LEU A 10 -36.42 -6.67 8.99
N ILE A 11 -37.12 -7.46 8.16
CA ILE A 11 -36.50 -8.43 7.26
C ILE A 11 -35.63 -7.72 6.22
N PHE A 12 -36.14 -6.67 5.57
CA PHE A 12 -35.36 -5.90 4.60
C PHE A 12 -34.15 -5.20 5.24
N GLY A 13 -34.31 -4.69 6.47
CA GLY A 13 -33.19 -4.12 7.23
C GLY A 13 -32.07 -5.13 7.47
N LEU A 14 -32.42 -6.36 7.91
CA LEU A 14 -31.44 -7.42 8.14
C LEU A 14 -30.72 -7.85 6.86
N ILE A 15 -31.43 -7.94 5.73
CA ILE A 15 -30.84 -8.30 4.42
C ILE A 15 -29.76 -7.30 4.00
N VAL A 16 -29.88 -6.02 4.34
CA VAL A 16 -28.87 -4.99 4.03
C VAL A 16 -27.76 -4.93 5.07
N ILE A 17 -28.07 -5.11 6.35
CA ILE A 17 -27.10 -4.99 7.46
C ILE A 17 -26.09 -6.14 7.45
N ILE A 18 -26.52 -7.37 7.17
CA ILE A 18 -25.64 -8.54 7.20
C ILE A 18 -24.46 -8.42 6.19
N PRO A 19 -24.68 -8.15 4.89
CA PRO A 19 -23.57 -8.02 3.94
C PRO A 19 -22.69 -6.78 4.22
N THR A 20 -23.28 -5.65 4.61
CA THR A 20 -22.52 -4.42 4.90
C THR A 20 -21.59 -4.60 6.11
N THR A 21 -22.05 -5.27 7.16
CA THR A 21 -21.24 -5.58 8.35
C THR A 21 -20.10 -6.53 8.03
N ILE A 22 -20.31 -7.57 7.22
CA ILE A 22 -19.24 -8.51 6.79
C ILE A 22 -18.14 -7.74 6.06
N VAL A 23 -18.49 -6.90 5.08
CA VAL A 23 -17.51 -6.10 4.33
C VAL A 23 -16.74 -5.16 5.27
N ALA A 24 -17.43 -4.49 6.20
CA ALA A 24 -16.79 -3.61 7.17
C ALA A 24 -15.80 -4.36 8.09
N ILE A 25 -16.14 -5.57 8.54
CA ILE A 25 -15.25 -6.41 9.35
C ILE A 25 -14.01 -6.83 8.57
N VAL A 26 -14.16 -7.25 7.31
CA VAL A 26 -13.03 -7.64 6.45
C VAL A 26 -12.07 -6.46 6.26
N ILE A 27 -12.61 -5.29 5.87
CA ILE A 27 -11.80 -4.07 5.68
C ILE A 27 -11.07 -3.69 6.98
N SER A 28 -11.77 -3.74 8.12
CA SER A 28 -11.21 -3.39 9.43
C SER A 28 -10.09 -4.35 9.85
N THR A 29 -10.27 -5.65 9.63
CA THR A 29 -9.26 -6.68 9.94
C THR A 29 -8.00 -6.50 9.09
N VAL A 30 -8.15 -6.26 7.79
CA VAL A 30 -7.02 -5.98 6.87
C VAL A 30 -6.28 -4.72 7.29
N ARG A 31 -7.00 -3.63 7.61
CA ARG A 31 -6.40 -2.38 8.11
C ARG A 31 -5.64 -2.59 9.41
N ARG A 32 -6.22 -3.32 10.37
CA ARG A 32 -5.58 -3.60 11.67
C ARG A 32 -4.27 -4.37 11.51
N ASN A 33 -4.25 -5.40 10.66
CA ASN A 33 -3.04 -6.19 10.41
C ASN A 33 -1.93 -5.38 9.75
N ARG A 34 -2.28 -4.50 8.79
CA ARG A 34 -1.31 -3.55 8.20
C ARG A 34 -0.74 -2.60 9.25
N ASN A 35 -1.59 -2.03 10.10
CA ASN A 35 -1.15 -1.10 11.13
C ASN A 35 -0.27 -1.78 12.18
N LYS A 36 -0.53 -3.05 12.52
CA LYS A 36 0.36 -3.84 13.41
C LYS A 36 1.75 -4.02 12.79
N LYS A 37 1.83 -4.32 11.49
CA LYS A 37 3.12 -4.43 10.79
C LYS A 37 3.86 -3.09 10.79
N LYS A 38 3.17 -1.96 10.55
CA LYS A 38 3.79 -0.63 10.66
C LYS A 38 4.33 -0.32 12.06
N LYS A 39 3.69 -0.80 13.12
CA LYS A 39 4.18 -0.63 14.50
C LYS A 39 5.48 -1.40 14.80
N LEU A 40 5.79 -2.45 14.03
CA LEU A 40 7.04 -3.19 14.18
C LEU A 40 8.24 -2.39 13.63
N TYR A 41 7.99 -1.51 12.66
CA TYR A 41 9.02 -0.71 12.00
C TYR A 41 8.96 0.74 12.52
N SER A 42 9.54 0.99 13.69
CA SER A 42 9.57 2.32 14.32
C SER A 42 10.77 3.17 13.91
N GLY A 43 11.89 2.53 13.54
CA GLY A 43 13.10 3.21 13.10
C GLY A 43 12.89 3.85 11.74
N ILE A 44 13.39 5.07 11.54
CA ILE A 44 13.26 5.80 10.27
C ILE A 44 14.64 6.26 9.83
N THR A 45 15.00 5.99 8.58
CA THR A 45 16.24 6.49 7.96
C THR A 45 16.03 6.79 6.49
N LYS A 46 17.04 7.40 5.86
CA LYS A 46 17.11 7.57 4.41
C LYS A 46 17.88 6.41 3.80
N GLY A 47 17.31 5.82 2.76
CA GLY A 47 17.98 4.83 1.93
C GLY A 47 18.20 5.37 0.53
N ARG A 48 19.33 5.02 -0.07
CA ARG A 48 19.68 5.36 -1.46
C ARG A 48 19.21 4.24 -2.38
N ILE A 49 18.56 4.59 -3.48
CA ILE A 49 18.21 3.64 -4.53
C ILE A 49 19.49 3.27 -5.28
N ASP A 50 19.93 2.03 -5.16
CA ASP A 50 21.13 1.56 -5.86
C ASP A 50 20.81 1.02 -7.25
N ARG A 51 19.62 0.43 -7.41
CA ARG A 51 19.19 -0.14 -8.69
C ARG A 51 17.68 -0.22 -8.82
N ILE A 52 17.17 0.04 -10.02
CA ILE A 52 15.79 -0.29 -10.41
C ILE A 52 15.83 -1.35 -11.50
N GLN A 53 15.33 -2.55 -11.19
CA GLN A 53 15.20 -3.62 -12.16
C GLN A 53 13.85 -3.55 -12.85
N HIS A 54 13.85 -3.18 -14.12
CA HIS A 54 12.68 -3.19 -14.98
C HIS A 54 12.38 -4.61 -15.47
N LYS A 55 11.20 -5.15 -15.16
CA LYS A 55 10.81 -6.52 -15.49
C LYS A 55 9.80 -6.64 -16.64
N GLY A 56 9.38 -5.52 -17.22
CA GLY A 56 8.46 -5.50 -18.37
C GLY A 56 6.98 -5.45 -17.95
N LEU A 57 6.07 -5.67 -18.90
CA LEU A 57 4.64 -5.43 -18.69
C LEU A 57 3.98 -6.42 -17.72
N ASP A 58 4.43 -7.67 -17.68
CA ASP A 58 3.75 -8.74 -16.94
C ASP A 58 4.29 -8.93 -15.52
N CYS A 59 5.44 -8.32 -15.22
CA CYS A 59 6.14 -8.47 -13.96
C CYS A 59 6.40 -7.09 -13.34
N PRO A 60 6.08 -6.89 -12.06
CA PRO A 60 6.33 -5.60 -11.43
C PRO A 60 7.83 -5.38 -11.21
N ASP A 61 8.24 -4.14 -11.42
CA ASP A 61 9.63 -3.72 -11.25
C ASP A 61 10.10 -3.88 -9.80
N ILE A 62 11.40 -4.05 -9.62
CA ILE A 62 12.02 -4.26 -8.30
C ILE A 62 12.99 -3.12 -8.03
N VAL A 63 12.90 -2.52 -6.85
CA VAL A 63 13.85 -1.51 -6.38
C VAL A 63 14.77 -2.11 -5.32
N TYR A 64 16.04 -1.77 -5.40
CA TYR A 64 17.09 -2.13 -4.44
C TYR A 64 17.54 -0.86 -3.73
N VAL A 65 17.53 -0.88 -2.40
CA VAL A 65 17.83 0.29 -1.56
C VAL A 65 18.79 -0.09 -0.46
N SER A 66 19.94 0.58 -0.41
CA SER A 66 20.87 0.56 0.73
C SER A 66 20.58 1.69 1.70
N TYR A 67 20.72 1.41 3.00
CA TYR A 67 20.51 2.38 4.08
C TYR A 67 21.47 2.10 5.24
N ASN A 68 21.73 3.13 6.05
CA ASN A 68 22.62 3.02 7.19
C ASN A 68 21.85 3.18 8.51
N VAL A 69 22.18 2.34 9.48
CA VAL A 69 21.71 2.44 10.86
C VAL A 69 22.93 2.29 11.77
N ASN A 70 23.23 3.33 12.56
CA ASN A 70 24.35 3.34 13.51
C ASN A 70 25.71 2.93 12.91
N GLY A 71 26.00 3.35 11.68
CA GLY A 71 27.26 3.06 10.99
C GLY A 71 27.27 1.71 10.25
N VAL A 72 26.24 0.87 10.41
CA VAL A 72 26.11 -0.41 9.69
C VAL A 72 25.23 -0.22 8.46
N GLU A 73 25.71 -0.68 7.31
CA GLU A 73 24.97 -0.65 6.05
C GLU A 73 24.10 -1.91 5.90
N TYR A 74 22.86 -1.69 5.48
CA TYR A 74 21.86 -2.72 5.21
C TYR A 74 21.30 -2.50 3.81
N SER A 75 20.73 -3.55 3.22
CA SER A 75 20.03 -3.45 1.94
C SER A 75 18.70 -4.16 1.98
N ILE A 76 17.70 -3.57 1.32
CA ILE A 76 16.40 -4.18 1.08
C ILE A 76 16.09 -4.17 -0.41
N LYS A 77 15.26 -5.14 -0.82
CA LYS A 77 14.66 -5.17 -2.14
C LYS A 77 13.16 -5.30 -2.01
N GLU A 78 12.44 -4.49 -2.78
CA GLU A 78 10.99 -4.53 -2.81
C GLU A 78 10.47 -4.45 -4.23
N THR A 79 9.32 -5.08 -4.46
CA THR A 79 8.53 -4.82 -5.66
C THR A 79 7.92 -3.43 -5.59
N LEU A 80 8.15 -2.62 -6.63
CA LEU A 80 7.53 -1.31 -6.78
C LEU A 80 6.02 -1.45 -6.95
N LYS A 81 5.27 -0.75 -6.09
CA LYS A 81 3.80 -0.70 -6.19
C LYS A 81 3.37 0.39 -7.14
N LEU A 82 2.37 0.07 -7.96
CA LEU A 82 1.80 0.99 -8.92
C LEU A 82 0.53 1.65 -8.37
N LYS A 83 0.21 2.83 -8.92
CA LYS A 83 -1.09 3.47 -8.83
C LYS A 83 -1.57 3.84 -10.23
N SER A 84 -2.86 3.70 -10.48
CA SER A 84 -3.50 4.29 -11.66
C SER A 84 -3.65 5.81 -11.49
N GLU A 85 -3.26 6.56 -12.51
CA GLU A 85 -3.54 7.98 -12.66
C GLU A 85 -4.36 8.20 -13.94
N ALA A 86 -5.41 9.01 -13.87
CA ALA A 86 -6.21 9.37 -15.04
C ALA A 86 -5.44 10.34 -15.94
N ILE A 87 -5.40 10.04 -17.23
CA ILE A 87 -4.94 10.98 -18.26
C ILE A 87 -6.13 11.87 -18.60
N LYS A 88 -5.98 13.19 -18.43
CA LYS A 88 -7.06 14.16 -18.67
C LYS A 88 -6.72 15.09 -19.83
N LEU A 89 -7.72 15.38 -20.67
CA LEU A 89 -7.69 16.48 -21.63
C LEU A 89 -8.69 17.53 -21.14
N GLY A 90 -8.18 18.61 -20.56
CA GLY A 90 -9.01 19.51 -19.74
C GLY A 90 -9.57 18.77 -18.51
N GLY A 91 -10.90 18.80 -18.33
CA GLY A 91 -11.60 18.10 -17.24
C GLY A 91 -11.99 16.65 -17.56
N ILE A 92 -11.86 16.20 -18.80
CA ILE A 92 -12.39 14.91 -19.26
C ILE A 92 -11.28 13.84 -19.17
N PRO A 93 -11.50 12.71 -18.46
CA PRO A 93 -10.57 11.60 -18.44
C PRO A 93 -10.62 10.85 -19.78
N ILE A 94 -9.49 10.82 -20.50
CA ILE A 94 -9.35 10.17 -21.82
C ILE A 94 -8.62 8.83 -21.75
N GLY A 95 -8.12 8.46 -20.57
CA GLY A 95 -7.41 7.20 -20.37
C GLY A 95 -6.82 7.09 -18.98
N GLN A 96 -6.00 6.06 -18.79
CA GLN A 96 -5.26 5.83 -17.55
C GLN A 96 -3.81 5.48 -17.86
N ARG A 97 -2.91 5.85 -16.96
CA ARG A 97 -1.53 5.38 -16.94
C ARG A 97 -1.19 4.81 -15.57
N LYS A 98 -0.29 3.83 -15.54
CA LYS A 98 0.31 3.36 -14.29
C LYS A 98 1.55 4.18 -13.98
N THR A 99 1.68 4.58 -12.72
CA THR A 99 2.88 5.27 -12.18
C THR A 99 3.27 4.62 -10.87
N TYR A 100 4.53 4.73 -10.46
CA TYR A 100 4.94 4.24 -9.13
C TYR A 100 4.27 5.05 -8.04
N LYS A 101 3.91 4.37 -6.94
CA LYS A 101 3.41 5.04 -5.74
C LYS A 101 4.45 5.95 -5.08
N LEU A 102 5.71 5.56 -5.17
CA LEU A 102 6.85 6.37 -4.73
C LEU A 102 7.04 7.66 -5.55
N GLY A 103 6.26 7.87 -6.62
CA GLY A 103 6.42 9.00 -7.53
C GLY A 103 7.47 8.74 -8.59
N LYS A 104 8.10 9.80 -9.10
CA LYS A 104 9.22 9.68 -10.01
C LYS A 104 10.47 9.38 -9.18
N ILE A 105 11.09 8.24 -9.44
CA ILE A 105 12.30 7.77 -8.75
C ILE A 105 13.33 7.33 -9.78
N SER A 106 14.60 7.53 -9.46
CA SER A 106 15.76 7.14 -10.27
C SER A 106 16.83 6.51 -9.37
N GLU A 107 17.79 5.82 -9.99
CA GLU A 107 18.98 5.35 -9.28
C GLU A 107 19.78 6.55 -8.74
N GLY A 108 20.24 6.44 -7.50
CA GLY A 108 20.89 7.53 -6.75
C GLY A 108 19.93 8.39 -5.93
N ASP A 109 18.62 8.34 -6.18
CA ASP A 109 17.63 9.06 -5.37
C ASP A 109 17.52 8.46 -3.96
N TYR A 110 16.97 9.25 -3.03
CA TYR A 110 16.75 8.82 -1.65
C TYR A 110 15.27 8.59 -1.34
N VAL A 111 14.98 7.45 -0.73
CA VAL A 111 13.65 7.09 -0.21
C VAL A 111 13.69 6.97 1.31
N THR A 112 12.53 7.05 1.94
CA THR A 112 12.41 6.84 3.38
C THR A 112 12.27 5.34 3.67
N VAL A 113 13.16 4.80 4.49
CA VAL A 113 13.13 3.41 4.93
C VAL A 113 12.67 3.36 6.38
N GLN A 114 11.69 2.50 6.66
CA GLN A 114 11.26 2.17 8.02
C GLN A 114 11.82 0.80 8.39
N TYR A 115 12.50 0.69 9.53
CA TYR A 115 13.15 -0.54 9.96
C TYR A 115 12.77 -0.92 11.40
N ASP A 116 12.95 -2.19 11.74
CA ASP A 116 12.79 -2.72 13.09
C ASP A 116 14.04 -2.37 13.90
N GLU A 117 13.89 -1.55 14.93
CA GLU A 117 15.02 -1.11 15.76
C GLU A 117 15.74 -2.28 16.47
N ALA A 118 15.01 -3.35 16.79
CA ALA A 118 15.60 -4.55 17.38
C ALA A 118 16.33 -5.41 16.33
N ASN A 119 15.96 -5.29 15.06
CA ASN A 119 16.57 -6.03 13.96
C ASN A 119 16.58 -5.22 12.65
N PRO A 120 17.56 -4.32 12.44
CA PRO A 120 17.53 -3.36 11.34
C PRO A 120 17.57 -3.97 9.93
N GLN A 121 17.88 -5.26 9.78
CA GLN A 121 17.79 -5.98 8.50
C GLN A 121 16.33 -6.14 8.02
N ASN A 122 15.37 -6.06 8.94
CA ASN A 122 13.95 -6.08 8.63
C ASN A 122 13.50 -4.63 8.41
N ALA A 123 13.25 -4.29 7.15
CA ALA A 123 12.83 -2.95 6.80
C ALA A 123 11.86 -2.94 5.61
N ILE A 124 11.17 -1.81 5.44
CA ILE A 124 10.27 -1.52 4.35
C ILE A 124 10.52 -0.13 3.75
N ILE A 125 10.22 0.04 2.47
CA ILE A 125 10.23 1.36 1.84
C ILE A 125 8.90 2.06 2.14
N THR A 126 8.99 3.20 2.82
CA THR A 126 7.81 4.01 3.17
C THR A 126 7.13 4.48 1.89
N ASP A 127 5.80 4.50 1.89
CA ASP A 127 4.95 4.88 0.75
C ASP A 127 4.99 3.93 -0.46
N ASN A 128 5.76 2.84 -0.40
CA ASN A 128 5.67 1.71 -1.34
C ASN A 128 4.55 0.71 -0.94
N ASP A 129 3.46 1.22 -0.37
CA ASP A 129 2.36 0.41 0.16
C ASP A 129 1.28 0.13 -0.88
N GLY A 130 0.79 -1.11 -1.01
CA GLY A 130 -0.38 -1.39 -1.86
C GLY A 130 -0.44 -2.79 -2.43
N ILE A 131 -1.51 -3.07 -3.17
CA ILE A 131 -1.60 -4.24 -4.04
C ILE A 131 -0.85 -3.87 -5.32
N ILE A 132 -0.10 -4.82 -5.88
CA ILE A 132 0.79 -4.61 -7.04
C ILE A 132 0.04 -3.95 -8.23
N ASN A 133 -1.27 -4.23 -8.36
CA ASN A 133 -2.14 -3.76 -9.45
C ASN A 133 -3.35 -2.95 -8.97
N ALA A 134 -3.19 -2.04 -8.00
CA ALA A 134 -4.28 -1.12 -7.63
C ALA A 134 -4.48 0.00 -8.67
#